data_AF-D3B2B4-F1
#
_entry.id   AF-D3B2B4-F1
#
_cell.length_a   1.000
_cell.length_b   1.000
_cell.length_c   1.000
_cell.angle_alpha   90.00
_cell.angle_beta   90.00
_cell.angle_gamma   90.00
#
_symmetry.space_group_name_H-M   'P 1'
#
loop_
_entity.id
_entity.type
_entity.pdbx_description
1 polymer ?
#
loop_
_entity_poly.entity_id
_entity_poly.type
_entity_poly.pdbx_seq_one_letter_code
_entity_poly.pdbx_strand_id
1 'polypeptide(L)' 'MFRFEISTTSRKHFPSIVRRLYRLFAHAHFHHKELYDEYESKTLLCKRFVKFSTKYDLIQKNSLIIKD' A
#
# COMPACT_ATOMS: atom_id res chain seq x y z
N MET A 1 7.47 23.45 -18.83
CA MET A 1 7.38 22.24 -17.98
C MET A 1 6.07 22.30 -17.21
N PHE A 2 5.04 21.54 -17.62
CA PHE A 2 3.73 21.54 -16.96
C PHE A 2 3.84 20.85 -15.59
N ARG A 3 3.73 21.63 -14.50
CA ARG A 3 3.54 21.09 -13.15
C ARG A 3 2.06 20.74 -13.02
N PHE A 4 1.73 19.45 -13.05
CA PHE A 4 0.41 18.99 -12.66
C PHE A 4 0.30 19.09 -11.14
N GLU A 5 -0.34 20.15 -10.67
CA GLU A 5 -0.69 20.27 -9.25
C GLU A 5 -1.97 19.47 -8.97
N ILE A 6 -1.83 18.44 -8.16
CA ILE A 6 -2.97 17.65 -7.69
C ILE A 6 -3.75 18.52 -6.70
N SER A 7 -5.05 18.71 -6.96
CA SER A 7 -5.92 19.50 -6.08
C SER A 7 -5.90 18.94 -4.64
N THR A 8 -6.01 19.85 -3.66
CA THR A 8 -6.15 19.48 -2.24
C THR A 8 -7.34 18.55 -1.99
N THR A 9 -8.40 18.66 -2.78
CA THR A 9 -9.57 17.79 -2.72
C THR A 9 -9.23 16.37 -3.17
N SER A 10 -8.49 16.22 -4.28
CA SER A 10 -8.05 14.92 -4.78
C SER A 10 -7.16 14.20 -3.77
N ARG A 11 -6.35 14.95 -3.01
CA ARG A 11 -5.49 14.38 -1.95
C ARG A 11 -6.28 13.65 -0.86
N LYS A 12 -7.53 14.05 -0.58
CA LYS A 12 -8.39 13.41 0.43
C LYS A 12 -8.79 11.98 0.07
N HIS A 13 -8.70 11.61 -1.22
CA HIS A 13 -9.05 10.26 -1.67
C HIS A 13 -7.90 9.26 -1.55
N PHE A 14 -6.65 9.72 -1.47
CA PHE A 14 -5.48 8.82 -1.40
C PHE A 14 -5.56 7.81 -0.25
N PRO A 15 -5.90 8.19 1.00
CA PRO A 15 -5.99 7.23 2.09
C PRO A 15 -7.00 6.10 1.80
N SER A 16 -8.11 6.41 1.13
CA SER A 16 -9.12 5.40 0.74
C SER A 16 -8.57 4.40 -0.28
N ILE A 17 -7.88 4.91 -1.31
CA ILE A 17 -7.25 4.09 -2.35
C ILE A 17 -6.17 3.20 -1.76
N VAL A 18 -5.28 3.78 -0.94
CA VAL A 18 -4.15 3.08 -0.32
C VAL A 18 -4.65 1.96 0.59
N ARG A 19 -5.70 2.20 1.39
CA ARG A 19 -6.34 1.14 2.20
C ARG A 19 -6.92 0.01 1.35
N ARG A 20 -7.56 0.32 0.22
CA ARG A 20 -8.12 -0.69 -0.68
C ARG A 20 -7.03 -1.55 -1.33
N LEU A 21 -5.93 -0.94 -1.74
CA LEU A 21 -4.75 -1.65 -2.25
C LEU A 21 -4.11 -2.52 -1.17
N TYR A 22 -3.99 -2.02 0.06
CA TYR A 22 -3.45 -2.80 1.18
C TYR A 22 -4.26 -4.07 1.46
N ARG A 23 -5.58 -3.99 1.35
CA ARG A 23 -6.45 -5.17 1.49
C ARG A 23 -6.22 -6.21 0.40
N LEU A 24 -5.87 -5.79 -0.81
CA LEU A 24 -5.53 -6.71 -1.90
C LEU A 24 -4.23 -7.47 -1.56
N PHE A 25 -3.21 -6.77 -1.06
CA PHE A 25 -1.98 -7.41 -0.58
C PHE A 25 -2.26 -8.35 0.59
N ALA A 26 -3.11 -7.96 1.55
CA ALA A 26 -3.45 -8.80 2.69
C ALA A 26 -4.17 -10.07 2.23
N HIS A 27 -5.11 -9.95 1.30
CA HIS A 27 -5.79 -11.10 0.72
C HIS A 27 -4.83 -12.05 0.01
N ALA A 28 -3.92 -11.52 -0.82
CA ALA A 28 -2.89 -12.33 -1.46
C ALA A 28 -1.99 -13.01 -0.43
N HIS A 29 -1.58 -12.32 0.62
CA HIS A 29 -0.76 -12.90 1.70
C HIS A 29 -1.47 -14.03 2.46
N PHE A 30 -2.77 -13.88 2.78
CA PHE A 30 -3.52 -14.88 3.57
C PHE A 30 -4.08 -16.04 2.75
N HIS A 31 -4.47 -15.82 1.48
CA HIS A 31 -5.11 -16.85 0.64
C HIS A 31 -4.23 -17.37 -0.48
N HIS A 32 -3.19 -16.64 -0.90
CA HIS A 32 -2.31 -16.98 -2.02
C HIS A 32 -0.83 -16.83 -1.64
N LYS A 33 -0.45 -17.39 -0.48
CA LYS A 33 0.85 -17.15 0.14
C LYS A 33 2.04 -17.51 -0.75
N GLU A 34 2.00 -18.62 -1.49
CA GLU A 34 3.10 -19.01 -2.38
C GLU A 34 3.35 -17.97 -3.48
N LEU A 35 2.29 -17.52 -4.15
CA LEU A 35 2.39 -16.49 -5.19
C LEU A 35 2.83 -15.15 -4.61
N TYR A 36 2.30 -14.80 -3.43
CA TYR A 36 2.69 -13.60 -2.71
C TYR A 36 4.17 -13.62 -2.35
N ASP A 37 4.67 -14.70 -1.73
CA ASP A 37 6.06 -14.81 -1.28
C ASP A 37 7.03 -14.84 -2.48
N GLU A 38 6.68 -15.51 -3.58
CA GLU A 38 7.48 -15.49 -4.81
C GLU A 38 7.60 -14.07 -5.39
N TYR A 39 6.49 -13.34 -5.46
CA TYR A 39 6.46 -12.00 -6.02
C TYR A 39 7.12 -10.96 -5.09
N GLU A 40 6.88 -11.09 -3.79
CA GLU A 40 7.44 -10.19 -2.77
C GLU A 40 8.95 -10.38 -2.64
N SER A 41 9.46 -11.61 -2.73
CA SER A 41 10.89 -11.90 -2.76
C SER A 41 11.62 -11.20 -3.93
N LYS A 42 10.95 -11.12 -5.09
CA LYS A 42 11.52 -10.50 -6.30
C LYS A 42 11.39 -8.97 -6.32
N THR A 43 10.28 -8.43 -5.81
CA THR A 43 9.91 -7.01 -6.03
C THR A 43 9.90 -6.15 -4.77
N LEU A 44 9.78 -6.76 -3.59
CA LEU A 44 9.55 -6.10 -2.30
C LEU A 44 8.41 -5.07 -2.36
N LEU A 45 7.38 -5.36 -3.16
CA LEU A 45 6.34 -4.40 -3.50
C LEU A 45 5.51 -4.02 -2.26
N CYS A 46 5.03 -5.01 -1.50
CA CYS A 46 4.24 -4.78 -0.31
C CYS A 46 5.06 -4.03 0.75
N LYS A 47 6.32 -4.43 0.96
CA LYS A 47 7.24 -3.77 1.89
C LYS A 47 7.48 -2.31 1.53
N ARG A 48 7.73 -2.01 0.25
CA ARG A 48 7.87 -0.64 -0.26
C ARG A 48 6.58 0.14 -0.11
N PHE A 49 5.44 -0.49 -0.38
CA PHE A 49 4.12 0.13 -0.26
C PHE A 49 3.78 0.48 1.19
N VAL A 50 4.07 -0.40 2.15
CA VAL A 50 3.88 -0.15 3.59
C VAL A 50 4.80 0.98 4.07
N LYS A 51 6.08 0.97 3.65
CA LYS A 51 7.02 2.05 3.97
C LYS A 51 6.58 3.40 3.39
N PHE A 52 6.08 3.41 2.16
CA PHE A 52 5.51 4.62 1.54
C PHE A 52 4.28 5.09 2.30
N SER A 53 3.36 4.19 2.61
CA SER A 53 2.09 4.51 3.28
C SER A 53 2.30 5.06 4.68
N THR A 54 3.27 4.52 5.42
CA THR A 54 3.63 5.00 6.77
C THR A 54 4.42 6.31 6.73
N LYS A 55 5.27 6.52 5.71
CA LYS A 55 6.02 7.79 5.55
C LYS A 55 5.12 9.00 5.32
N TYR A 56 3.98 8.82 4.65
CA TYR A 56 3.02 9.88 4.34
C TYR A 56 1.73 9.82 5.18
N ASP A 57 1.72 9.00 6.24
CA ASP A 57 0.57 8.81 7.14
C ASP A 57 -0.76 8.50 6.39
N LEU A 58 -0.66 7.71 5.33
CA LEU A 58 -1.81 7.32 4.49
C LEU A 58 -2.61 6.18 5.11
N ILE A 59 -1.99 5.40 5.99
CA ILE A 59 -2.58 4.30 6.76
C ILE A 59 -2.03 4.35 8.18
N GLN A 60 -2.91 4.27 9.17
CA GLN A 60 -2.53 4.13 10.57
C GLN A 60 -1.83 2.80 10.80
N LYS A 61 -0.73 2.79 11.56
CA LYS A 61 0.06 1.57 11.84
C LYS A 61 -0.79 0.42 12.42
N ASN A 62 -1.83 0.73 13.19
CA ASN A 62 -2.73 -0.27 13.77
C ASN A 62 -3.60 -1.00 12.73
N SER A 63 -3.75 -0.44 11.52
CA SER A 63 -4.48 -1.05 10.42
C SER A 63 -3.60 -1.95 9.54
N LEU A 64 -2.29 -2.05 9.83
CA LEU A 64 -1.37 -2.93 9.12
C LEU A 64 -1.40 -4.31 9.77
N ILE A 65 -1.93 -5.29 9.02
CA ILE A 65 -2.14 -6.67 9.47
C ILE A 65 -1.02 -7.59 8.98
N ILE A 66 -0.49 -7.30 7.79
CA ILE A 66 0.73 -7.93 7.25
C ILE A 66 1.90 -7.39 8.08
N LYS A 67 2.38 -8.21 9.01
CA LYS A 67 3.64 -8.01 9.72
C LYS A 67 4.75 -8.61 8.84
N ASP A 68 5.74 -7.80 8.49
CA ASP A 68 7.01 -8.29 7.94
C ASP A 68 7.70 -9.19 8.97
#